data_AF-A0A2J6WFQ9-F1
#
_entry.id   AF-A0A2J6WFQ9-F1
#
_cell.length_a   1.000
_cell.length_b   1.000
_cell.length_c   1.000
_cell.angle_alpha   90.00
_cell.angle_beta   90.00
_cell.angle_gamma   90.00
#
_symmetry.space_group_name_H-M   'P 1'
#
loop_
_entity.id
_entity.type
_entity.pdbx_description
1 polymer ?
#
loop_
_entity_poly.entity_id
_entity_poly.type
_entity_poly.pdbx_seq_one_letter_code
_entity_poly.pdbx_strand_id
1 'polypeptide(L)'
;MAPLCFLTLLGKYSAKTYVLLAMATQGGFNLKKALGLKASLIGSLLDYSKGAFPLYYIIKHYQLTEYQIAIIAIAPLLGHMFSPFLKFKGGKGVSVSFGIWTALTNFVVALFFAAMVVVFILIFHKNYEESPEYNAIRINIAFLATGILVFIYFKSLFLVWSINALLLLFAHRIELFSAFESFAFRFRNP
;
A
#
# COMPACT_ATOMS: atom_id res chain seq x y z
N MET A 1 -5.41 -19.45 0.34
CA MET A 1 -4.97 -19.51 1.76
C MET A 1 -3.43 -19.51 1.77
N ALA A 2 -2.78 -18.88 2.76
CA ALA A 2 -1.32 -18.75 2.93
C ALA A 2 -0.61 -17.58 2.21
N PRO A 3 -0.71 -16.37 2.76
CA PRO A 3 0.52 -15.84 3.40
C PRO A 3 0.28 -15.19 4.78
N LEU A 4 -0.96 -15.20 5.28
CA LEU A 4 -1.22 -14.85 6.68
C LEU A 4 -0.63 -15.88 7.67
N CYS A 5 -0.20 -17.06 7.19
CA CYS A 5 0.17 -18.19 8.04
C CYS A 5 1.62 -18.18 8.56
N PHE A 6 2.55 -17.45 7.91
CA PHE A 6 3.98 -17.58 8.25
C PHE A 6 4.36 -16.94 9.59
N LEU A 7 3.55 -15.99 10.08
CA LEU A 7 3.74 -15.39 11.41
C LEU A 7 2.73 -15.87 12.46
N THR A 8 1.60 -16.46 12.05
CA THR A 8 0.65 -17.06 13.00
C THR A 8 1.16 -18.38 13.57
N LEU A 9 2.05 -19.08 12.85
CA LEU A 9 2.71 -20.32 13.31
C LEU A 9 3.89 -20.10 14.26
N LEU A 10 4.39 -18.86 14.40
CA LEU A 10 5.29 -18.49 15.50
C LEU A 10 4.51 -18.20 16.81
N GLY A 11 3.41 -18.93 17.01
CA GLY A 11 2.54 -18.94 18.19
C GLY A 11 3.17 -19.60 19.41
N LYS A 12 4.42 -19.23 19.74
CA LYS A 12 5.07 -19.58 21.01
C LYS A 12 5.45 -18.38 21.87
N TYR A 13 5.20 -17.15 21.42
CA TYR A 13 5.57 -15.96 22.20
C TYR A 13 4.37 -15.03 22.38
N SER A 14 3.74 -15.11 23.56
CA SER A 14 2.89 -14.10 24.24
C SER A 14 1.81 -13.37 23.43
N ALA A 15 0.59 -13.29 23.97
CA ALA A 15 -0.50 -12.47 23.43
C ALA A 15 -0.11 -10.99 23.14
N LYS A 16 0.91 -10.46 23.84
CA LYS A 16 1.54 -9.16 23.52
C LYS A 16 2.15 -9.11 22.12
N THR A 17 2.84 -10.16 21.68
CA THR A 17 3.46 -10.25 20.34
C THR A 17 2.40 -10.28 19.25
N TYR A 18 1.29 -10.99 19.48
CA TYR A 18 0.14 -10.99 18.56
C TYR A 18 -0.46 -9.59 18.40
N VAL A 19 -0.65 -8.84 19.50
CA VAL A 19 -1.14 -7.46 19.46
C VAL A 19 -0.13 -6.53 18.78
N LEU A 20 1.16 -6.67 19.07
CA LEU A 20 2.24 -5.92 18.40
C LEU A 20 2.29 -6.18 16.89
N LEU A 21 2.11 -7.43 16.48
CA LEU A 21 2.16 -7.86 15.08
C LEU A 21 0.86 -7.51 14.32
N ALA A 22 -0.28 -7.54 15.01
CA ALA A 22 -1.54 -6.98 14.52
C ALA A 22 -1.42 -5.46 14.31
N MET A 23 -0.81 -4.74 15.25
CA MET A 23 -0.52 -3.30 15.12
C MET A 23 0.46 -3.01 13.98
N ALA A 24 1.39 -3.94 13.69
CA ALA A 24 2.31 -3.83 12.57
C ALA A 24 1.63 -3.75 11.20
N THR A 25 0.47 -4.39 11.06
CA THR A 25 -0.31 -4.37 9.83
C THR A 25 -1.20 -3.14 9.66
N GLN A 26 -1.34 -2.27 10.68
CA GLN A 26 -2.22 -1.08 10.65
C GLN A 26 -1.58 0.16 9.98
N GLY A 27 -0.36 0.03 9.45
CA GLY A 27 0.33 1.07 8.69
C GLY A 27 1.77 1.26 9.17
N GLY A 28 2.73 1.20 8.24
CA GLY A 28 4.17 1.20 8.53
C GLY A 28 4.67 2.39 9.37
N PHE A 29 4.01 3.55 9.29
CA PHE A 29 4.39 4.74 10.08
C PHE A 29 4.14 4.56 11.59
N ASN A 30 2.99 3.99 11.96
CA ASN A 30 2.65 3.73 13.37
C ASN A 30 3.51 2.59 13.94
N LEU A 31 3.83 1.61 13.10
CA LEU A 31 4.73 0.52 13.45
C LEU A 31 6.17 1.00 13.70
N LYS A 32 6.69 1.90 12.85
CA LYS A 32 8.02 2.49 13.05
C LYS A 32 8.12 3.25 14.38
N LYS A 33 7.06 3.99 14.77
CA LYS A 33 6.99 4.68 16.06
C LYS A 33 6.88 3.71 17.25
N ALA A 34 6.17 2.60 17.09
CA ALA A 34 5.93 1.65 18.18
C ALA A 34 7.07 0.64 18.39
N LEU A 35 7.61 0.05 17.31
CA LEU A 35 8.52 -1.10 17.36
C LEU A 35 9.85 -0.88 16.62
N GLY A 36 10.09 0.34 16.13
CA GLY A 36 11.31 0.72 15.47
C GLY A 36 11.39 0.31 14.00
N LEU A 37 12.46 0.75 13.35
CA LEU A 37 12.64 0.65 11.89
C LEU A 37 12.73 -0.79 11.39
N LYS A 38 13.45 -1.67 12.11
CA LYS A 38 13.65 -3.07 11.69
C LYS A 38 12.32 -3.82 11.58
N ALA A 39 11.46 -3.70 12.60
CA ALA A 39 10.13 -4.32 12.58
C ALA A 39 9.27 -3.75 11.44
N SER A 40 9.35 -2.44 11.20
CA SER A 40 8.65 -1.79 10.10
C SER A 40 9.06 -2.30 8.72
N LEU A 41 10.36 -2.53 8.49
CA LEU A 41 10.86 -3.04 7.21
C LEU A 41 10.42 -4.48 6.97
N ILE A 42 10.49 -5.33 8.01
CA ILE A 42 10.06 -6.72 7.92
C ILE A 42 8.55 -6.79 7.63
N GLY A 43 7.74 -6.01 8.33
CA GLY A 43 6.29 -5.93 8.08
C GLY A 43 5.97 -5.51 6.63
N SER A 44 6.60 -4.43 6.16
CA SER A 44 6.45 -3.96 4.78
C SER A 44 6.87 -5.01 3.74
N LEU A 45 7.95 -5.76 4.00
CA LEU A 45 8.43 -6.80 3.09
C LEU A 45 7.47 -7.98 3.00
N LEU A 46 6.81 -8.34 4.10
CA LEU A 46 5.79 -9.39 4.12
C LEU A 46 4.52 -8.94 3.41
N ASP A 47 4.11 -7.68 3.62
CA ASP A 47 2.99 -7.08 2.92
C ASP A 47 3.24 -6.96 1.41
N TYR A 48 4.47 -6.67 1.01
CA TYR A 48 4.91 -6.73 -0.37
C TYR A 48 4.82 -8.16 -0.93
N SER A 49 5.39 -9.13 -0.21
CA SER A 49 5.49 -10.52 -0.66
C SER A 49 4.13 -11.15 -0.94
N LYS A 50 3.10 -10.85 -0.13
CA LYS A 50 1.73 -11.36 -0.36
C LYS A 50 1.05 -10.78 -1.60
N GLY A 51 1.41 -9.56 -2.01
CA GLY A 51 0.94 -8.94 -3.25
C GLY A 51 1.72 -9.44 -4.47
N ALA A 52 3.01 -9.72 -4.30
CA ALA A 52 3.90 -10.09 -5.39
C ALA A 52 3.87 -11.59 -5.72
N PHE A 53 4.23 -12.47 -4.77
CA PHE A 53 4.54 -13.87 -5.08
C PHE A 53 3.35 -14.69 -5.57
N PRO A 54 2.17 -14.68 -4.91
CA PRO A 54 1.03 -15.46 -5.38
C PRO A 54 0.58 -15.00 -6.75
N LEU A 55 0.53 -13.67 -6.98
CA LEU A 55 0.12 -13.10 -8.24
C LEU A 55 1.11 -13.45 -9.36
N TYR A 56 2.41 -13.27 -9.13
CA TYR A 56 3.46 -13.61 -10.10
C TYR A 56 3.43 -15.10 -10.49
N TYR A 57 3.25 -15.99 -9.51
CA TYR A 57 3.13 -17.41 -9.78
C TYR A 57 1.90 -17.71 -10.66
N ILE A 58 0.74 -17.15 -10.31
CA ILE A 58 -0.50 -17.39 -11.05
C ILE A 58 -0.39 -16.88 -12.51
N ILE A 59 0.07 -15.64 -12.73
CA ILE A 59 0.15 -15.07 -14.09
C ILE A 59 1.17 -15.80 -14.98
N LYS A 60 2.16 -16.47 -14.39
CA LYS A 60 3.19 -17.23 -15.13
C LYS A 60 2.70 -18.60 -15.56
N HIS A 61 1.82 -19.22 -14.76
CA HIS A 61 1.39 -20.60 -14.96
C HIS A 61 0.00 -20.74 -15.58
N TYR A 62 -0.79 -19.66 -15.62
CA TYR A 62 -2.17 -19.68 -16.12
C TYR A 62 -2.43 -18.56 -17.12
N GLN A 63 -3.19 -18.87 -18.17
CA GLN A 63 -3.73 -17.86 -19.07
C GLN A 63 -4.99 -17.27 -18.43
N LEU A 64 -4.94 -15.97 -18.13
CA LEU A 64 -6.02 -15.27 -17.44
C LEU A 64 -6.57 -14.14 -18.30
N THR A 65 -7.88 -13.95 -18.23
CA THR A 65 -8.55 -12.76 -18.74
C THR A 65 -8.22 -11.54 -17.89
N GLU A 66 -8.41 -10.34 -18.45
CA GLU A 66 -8.19 -9.07 -17.74
C GLU A 66 -9.00 -8.99 -16.43
N TYR A 67 -10.24 -9.47 -16.43
CA TYR A 67 -11.10 -9.51 -15.25
C TYR A 67 -10.58 -10.47 -14.17
N GLN A 68 -10.10 -11.64 -14.56
CA GLN A 68 -9.51 -12.59 -13.60
C GLN A 68 -8.24 -12.02 -12.97
N ILE A 69 -7.38 -11.38 -13.78
CA ILE A 69 -6.19 -10.68 -13.27
C ILE A 69 -6.60 -9.61 -12.26
N ALA A 70 -7.62 -8.80 -12.56
CA ALA A 70 -8.10 -7.76 -11.65
C ALA A 70 -8.57 -8.35 -10.30
N ILE A 71 -9.38 -9.40 -10.33
CA ILE A 71 -9.87 -10.05 -9.09
C ILE A 71 -8.70 -10.58 -8.26
N ILE A 72 -7.78 -11.32 -8.89
CA ILE A 72 -6.66 -11.98 -8.21
C ILE A 72 -5.67 -10.95 -7.68
N ALA A 73 -5.39 -9.88 -8.44
CA ALA A 73 -4.48 -8.81 -8.04
C ALA A 73 -5.05 -7.98 -6.88
N ILE A 74 -6.35 -7.69 -6.87
CA ILE A 74 -6.99 -6.87 -5.84
C ILE A 74 -7.28 -7.65 -4.55
N ALA A 75 -7.49 -8.96 -4.62
CA ALA A 75 -7.75 -9.82 -3.46
C ALA A 75 -6.75 -9.64 -2.28
N PRO A 76 -5.42 -9.70 -2.46
CA PRO A 76 -4.47 -9.49 -1.35
C PRO A 76 -4.52 -8.07 -0.78
N LEU A 77 -4.87 -7.07 -1.59
CA LEU A 77 -5.02 -5.69 -1.15
C LEU A 77 -6.25 -5.52 -0.25
N LEU A 78 -7.40 -6.04 -0.69
CA LEU A 78 -8.63 -6.05 0.12
C LEU A 78 -8.42 -6.84 1.42
N GLY A 79 -7.80 -8.02 1.35
CA GLY A 79 -7.50 -8.81 2.56
C GLY A 79 -6.58 -8.08 3.55
N HIS A 80 -5.70 -7.21 3.07
CA HIS A 80 -4.86 -6.37 3.93
C HIS A 80 -5.62 -5.18 4.53
N MET A 81 -6.46 -4.50 3.75
CA MET A 81 -7.21 -3.33 4.20
C MET A 81 -8.39 -3.72 5.11
N PHE A 82 -9.01 -4.87 4.86
CA PHE A 82 -10.22 -5.36 5.52
C PHE A 82 -9.98 -6.72 6.18
N SER A 83 -8.86 -6.88 6.88
CA SER A 83 -8.51 -8.14 7.54
C SER A 83 -9.57 -8.53 8.58
N PRO A 84 -10.24 -9.70 8.43
CA PRO A 84 -11.23 -10.17 9.40
C PRO A 84 -10.64 -10.38 10.80
N PHE A 85 -9.36 -10.77 10.85
CA PHE A 85 -8.61 -10.98 12.10
C PHE A 85 -8.37 -9.69 12.88
N LEU A 86 -8.51 -8.54 12.22
CA LEU A 86 -8.31 -7.21 12.81
C LEU A 86 -9.62 -6.43 12.89
N LYS A 87 -10.77 -7.13 12.93
CA LYS A 87 -12.11 -6.50 12.97
C LYS A 87 -12.30 -5.54 11.79
N PHE A 88 -11.83 -5.93 10.60
CA PHE A 88 -11.86 -5.12 9.38
C PHE A 88 -11.10 -3.78 9.46
N LYS A 89 -10.17 -3.64 10.42
CA LYS A 89 -9.27 -2.48 10.57
C LYS A 89 -7.85 -2.87 10.17
N GLY A 90 -7.60 -2.90 8.85
CA GLY A 90 -6.32 -3.23 8.27
C GLY A 90 -5.42 -2.02 8.01
N GLY A 91 -4.41 -2.23 7.16
CA GLY A 91 -3.42 -1.22 6.79
C GLY A 91 -3.77 -0.44 5.52
N LYS A 92 -2.90 0.52 5.16
CA LYS A 92 -3.09 1.42 4.01
C LYS A 92 -2.81 0.79 2.64
N GLY A 93 -2.24 -0.41 2.59
CA GLY A 93 -2.06 -1.16 1.34
C GLY A 93 -0.95 -0.70 0.39
N VAL A 94 -0.07 0.21 0.81
CA VAL A 94 1.00 0.75 -0.04
C VAL A 94 2.01 -0.34 -0.45
N SER A 95 2.55 -1.09 0.51
CA SER A 95 3.49 -2.19 0.23
C SER A 95 2.84 -3.32 -0.58
N VAL A 96 1.57 -3.61 -0.33
CA VAL A 96 0.82 -4.62 -1.09
C VAL A 96 0.64 -4.19 -2.55
N SER A 97 0.27 -2.92 -2.76
CA SER A 97 0.15 -2.32 -4.10
C SER A 97 1.48 -2.38 -4.84
N PHE A 98 2.58 -2.03 -4.16
CA PHE A 98 3.93 -2.16 -4.73
C PHE A 98 4.21 -3.60 -5.18
N GLY A 99 3.86 -4.60 -4.38
CA GLY A 99 4.01 -6.02 -4.72
C GLY A 99 3.17 -6.44 -5.94
N ILE A 100 1.91 -6.01 -6.00
CA ILE A 100 1.01 -6.28 -7.14
C ILE A 100 1.64 -5.74 -8.44
N TRP A 101 2.08 -4.49 -8.44
CA TRP A 101 2.66 -3.87 -9.63
C TRP A 101 4.01 -4.44 -10.03
N THR A 102 4.80 -4.90 -9.05
CA THR A 102 6.00 -5.67 -9.36
C THR A 102 5.67 -6.94 -10.14
N ALA A 103 4.69 -7.72 -9.69
CA ALA A 103 4.31 -8.97 -10.33
C ALA A 103 3.73 -8.73 -11.73
N LEU A 104 2.81 -7.77 -11.88
CA LEU A 104 2.10 -7.54 -13.14
C LEU A 104 2.97 -6.94 -14.25
N THR A 105 3.97 -6.13 -13.88
CA THR A 105 4.71 -5.32 -14.86
C THR A 105 6.23 -5.55 -14.83
N ASN A 106 6.68 -6.64 -14.21
CA ASN A 106 8.11 -6.91 -14.00
C ASN A 106 8.83 -5.67 -13.45
N PHE A 107 8.33 -5.14 -12.33
CA PHE A 107 8.84 -3.95 -11.63
C PHE A 107 8.63 -2.58 -12.31
N VAL A 108 8.23 -2.48 -13.57
CA VAL A 108 8.18 -1.19 -14.29
C VAL A 108 7.30 -0.15 -13.57
N VAL A 109 6.04 -0.48 -13.29
CA VAL A 109 5.11 0.45 -12.61
C VAL A 109 5.52 0.66 -11.15
N ALA A 110 6.01 -0.39 -10.47
CA ALA A 110 6.44 -0.30 -9.07
C ALA A 110 7.64 0.65 -8.91
N LEU A 111 8.65 0.54 -9.78
CA LEU A 111 9.81 1.42 -9.76
C LEU A 111 9.43 2.85 -10.15
N PHE A 112 8.54 3.02 -11.12
CA PHE A 112 8.03 4.35 -11.46
C PHE A 112 7.30 4.99 -10.26
N PHE A 113 6.47 4.21 -9.55
CA PHE A 113 5.82 4.67 -8.32
C PHE A 113 6.82 5.09 -7.25
N ALA A 114 7.85 4.26 -6.97
CA ALA A 114 8.91 4.63 -6.03
C ALA A 114 9.68 5.87 -6.47
N ALA A 115 10.00 5.99 -7.76
CA ALA A 115 10.68 7.16 -8.31
C ALA A 115 9.84 8.43 -8.11
N MET A 116 8.53 8.38 -8.37
CA MET A 116 7.63 9.51 -8.15
C MET A 116 7.57 9.92 -6.67
N VAL A 117 7.58 8.95 -5.74
CA VAL A 117 7.66 9.24 -4.30
C VAL A 117 8.98 9.94 -3.96
N VAL A 118 10.11 9.49 -4.50
CA VAL A 118 11.43 10.11 -4.28
C VAL A 118 11.48 11.52 -4.87
N VAL A 119 11.01 11.71 -6.10
CA VAL A 119 10.95 13.03 -6.75
C VAL A 119 10.12 13.99 -5.92
N PHE A 120 8.96 13.55 -5.43
CA PHE A 120 8.12 14.37 -4.55
C PHE A 120 8.85 14.75 -3.26
N ILE A 121 9.59 13.82 -2.65
CA ILE A 121 10.44 14.15 -1.49
C ILE A 121 11.45 15.22 -1.90
N LEU A 122 12.24 15.03 -2.95
CA LEU A 122 13.30 15.97 -3.33
C LEU A 122 12.79 17.39 -3.62
N ILE A 123 11.61 17.53 -4.24
CA ILE A 123 11.03 18.84 -4.59
C ILE A 123 10.54 19.58 -3.33
N PHE A 124 9.96 18.86 -2.38
CA PHE A 124 9.21 19.46 -1.28
C PHE A 124 9.85 19.25 0.11
N HIS A 125 11.00 18.56 0.20
CA HIS A 125 11.68 18.21 1.46
C HIS A 125 11.99 19.39 2.38
N LYS A 126 12.24 20.58 1.82
CA LYS A 126 12.67 21.76 2.60
C LYS A 126 11.59 22.38 3.47
N ASN A 127 10.31 22.08 3.25
CA ASN A 127 9.21 22.87 3.81
C ASN A 127 8.19 22.08 4.66
N TYR A 128 8.36 20.78 4.86
CA TYR A 128 7.32 19.94 5.46
C TYR A 128 7.86 18.99 6.54
N GLU A 129 7.24 19.04 7.72
CA GLU A 129 7.36 18.01 8.75
C GLU A 129 6.79 16.67 8.22
N GLU A 130 7.34 15.53 8.66
CA GLU A 130 6.79 14.21 8.33
C GLU A 130 5.42 13.98 8.99
N SER A 131 4.39 14.64 8.45
CA SER A 131 3.01 14.49 8.89
C SER A 131 2.30 13.33 8.16
N PRO A 132 1.35 12.64 8.81
CA PRO A 132 0.50 11.64 8.17
C PRO A 132 -0.24 12.17 6.93
N GLU A 133 -0.71 13.42 6.98
CA GLU A 133 -1.38 14.15 5.90
C GLU A 133 -0.50 14.25 4.65
N TYR A 134 0.73 14.70 4.85
CA TYR A 134 1.67 14.93 3.77
C TYR A 134 2.13 13.61 3.14
N ASN A 135 2.36 12.59 3.97
CA ASN A 135 2.65 11.23 3.52
C ASN A 135 1.51 10.66 2.67
N ALA A 136 0.25 10.87 3.09
CA ALA A 136 -0.92 10.44 2.34
C ALA A 136 -1.03 11.14 0.97
N ILE A 137 -0.85 12.46 0.92
CA ILE A 137 -0.86 13.22 -0.35
C ILE A 137 0.23 12.70 -1.29
N ARG A 138 1.47 12.59 -0.79
CA ARG A 138 2.61 12.09 -1.58
C ARG A 138 2.34 10.74 -2.21
N ILE A 139 1.86 9.78 -1.41
CA ILE A 139 1.60 8.42 -1.85
C ILE A 139 0.50 8.38 -2.91
N ASN A 140 -0.60 9.11 -2.71
CA ASN A 140 -1.71 9.11 -3.65
C ASN A 140 -1.36 9.83 -4.95
N ILE A 141 -0.70 10.99 -4.90
CA ILE A 141 -0.26 11.70 -6.12
C ILE A 141 0.74 10.84 -6.91
N ALA A 142 1.75 10.28 -6.23
CA ALA A 142 2.74 9.43 -6.88
C ALA A 142 2.10 8.20 -7.51
N PHE A 143 1.11 7.57 -6.84
CA PHE A 143 0.40 6.43 -7.40
C PHE A 143 -0.50 6.84 -8.57
N LEU A 144 -1.19 7.98 -8.49
CA LEU A 144 -2.02 8.49 -9.59
C LEU A 144 -1.18 8.79 -10.85
N ALA A 145 0.03 9.30 -10.68
CA ALA A 145 0.96 9.54 -11.79
C ALA A 145 1.31 8.26 -12.57
N THR A 146 1.32 7.09 -11.91
CA THR A 146 1.55 5.80 -12.58
C THR A 146 0.45 5.47 -13.60
N GLY A 147 -0.74 6.04 -13.47
CA GLY A 147 -1.87 5.79 -14.37
C GLY A 147 -1.59 6.16 -15.82
N ILE A 148 -0.79 7.20 -16.05
CA ILE A 148 -0.34 7.60 -17.40
C ILE A 148 0.48 6.47 -18.03
N LEU A 149 1.45 5.94 -17.28
CA LEU A 149 2.31 4.85 -17.73
C LEU A 149 1.51 3.57 -17.95
N VAL A 150 0.59 3.23 -17.04
CA VAL A 150 -0.29 2.07 -17.19
C VAL A 150 -1.18 2.22 -18.42
N PHE A 151 -1.77 3.39 -18.66
CA PHE A 151 -2.65 3.61 -19.80
C PHE A 151 -1.92 3.47 -21.14
N ILE A 152 -0.69 3.97 -21.24
CA ILE A 152 0.10 3.95 -22.48
C ILE A 152 0.67 2.55 -22.76
N TYR A 153 1.28 1.91 -21.76
CA TYR A 153 2.07 0.68 -21.97
C TYR A 153 1.38 -0.60 -21.53
N PHE A 154 0.39 -0.52 -20.63
CA PHE A 154 -0.26 -1.66 -19.99
C PHE A 154 -1.78 -1.50 -19.94
N LYS A 155 -2.39 -1.10 -21.07
CA LYS A 155 -3.81 -0.74 -21.16
C LYS A 155 -4.76 -1.79 -20.57
N SER A 156 -4.47 -3.07 -20.73
CA SER A 156 -5.24 -4.19 -20.16
C SER A 156 -5.25 -4.22 -18.62
N LEU A 157 -4.26 -3.61 -17.98
CA LEU A 157 -4.14 -3.52 -16.51
C LEU A 157 -4.78 -2.24 -15.94
N PHE A 158 -5.36 -1.38 -16.79
CA PHE A 158 -5.93 -0.10 -16.35
C PHE A 158 -7.09 -0.27 -15.37
N LEU A 159 -7.87 -1.35 -15.50
CA LEU A 159 -8.92 -1.70 -14.54
C LEU A 159 -8.33 -1.98 -13.15
N VAL A 160 -7.25 -2.78 -13.09
CA VAL A 160 -6.54 -3.10 -11.84
C VAL A 160 -6.02 -1.83 -11.18
N TRP A 161 -5.41 -0.96 -11.99
CA TRP A 161 -4.94 0.35 -11.53
C TRP A 161 -6.05 1.23 -10.98
N SER A 162 -7.17 1.33 -11.68
CA SER A 162 -8.30 2.15 -11.25
C SER A 162 -8.84 1.69 -9.89
N ILE A 163 -9.02 0.38 -9.71
CA ILE A 163 -9.49 -0.20 -8.45
C ILE A 163 -8.45 0.01 -7.34
N ASN A 164 -7.16 -0.22 -7.64
CA ASN A 164 -6.09 -0.02 -6.67
C ASN A 164 -5.97 1.45 -6.23
N ALA A 165 -6.10 2.40 -7.16
CA ALA A 165 -6.07 3.84 -6.89
C ALA A 165 -7.23 4.24 -5.98
N LEU A 166 -8.46 3.80 -6.29
CA LEU A 166 -9.63 4.05 -5.46
C LEU A 166 -9.48 3.50 -4.04
N LEU A 167 -8.92 2.29 -3.92
CA LEU A 167 -8.66 1.67 -2.61
C LEU A 167 -7.59 2.43 -1.82
N LEU A 168 -6.53 2.92 -2.47
CA LEU A 168 -5.51 3.74 -1.81
C LEU A 168 -6.08 5.09 -1.36
N LEU A 169 -6.89 5.75 -2.20
CA LEU A 169 -7.58 7.00 -1.85
C LEU A 169 -8.52 6.77 -0.66
N PHE A 170 -9.33 5.73 -0.71
CA PHE A 170 -10.23 5.37 0.38
C PHE A 170 -9.46 5.07 1.67
N ALA A 171 -8.35 4.34 1.58
CA ALA A 171 -7.53 4.00 2.74
C ALA A 171 -6.97 5.27 3.40
N HIS A 172 -6.59 6.29 2.63
CA HIS A 172 -6.00 7.55 3.11
C HIS A 172 -7.02 8.70 3.31
N ARG A 173 -8.32 8.43 3.19
CA ARG A 173 -9.36 9.47 3.21
C ARG A 173 -9.34 10.38 4.44
N ILE A 174 -8.96 9.85 5.60
CA ILE A 174 -8.93 10.60 6.87
C ILE A 174 -7.78 11.61 6.83
N GLU A 175 -6.59 11.16 6.43
CA GLU A 175 -5.41 12.00 6.31
C GLU A 175 -5.57 13.05 5.20
N LEU A 176 -6.19 12.67 4.08
CA LEU A 176 -6.49 13.59 2.99
C LEU A 176 -7.51 14.66 3.40
N PHE A 177 -8.55 14.27 4.16
CA PHE A 177 -9.53 15.22 4.69
C PHE A 177 -8.91 16.16 5.74
N SER A 178 -8.09 15.63 6.66
CA SER A 178 -7.33 16.42 7.64
C SER A 178 -6.42 17.45 6.95
N ALA A 179 -5.74 17.05 5.88
CA ALA A 179 -4.90 17.94 5.09
C ALA A 179 -5.71 19.09 4.45
N PHE A 180 -6.90 18.78 3.93
CA PHE A 180 -7.80 19.75 3.34
C PHE A 180 -8.33 20.76 4.36
N GLU A 181 -8.77 20.30 5.54
CA GLU A 181 -9.21 21.18 6.64
C GLU A 181 -8.08 22.10 7.13
N SER A 182 -6.87 21.54 7.30
CA SER A 182 -5.69 22.33 7.72
C SER A 182 -5.34 23.42 6.71
N PHE A 183 -5.44 23.10 5.42
CA PHE A 183 -5.28 24.06 4.34
C PHE A 183 -6.38 25.14 4.38
N ALA A 184 -7.65 24.74 4.46
CA ALA A 184 -8.79 25.66 4.50
C ALA A 184 -8.74 26.62 5.71
N PHE A 185 -8.34 26.12 6.88
CA PHE A 185 -8.17 26.95 8.09
C PHE A 185 -7.11 28.03 7.90
N ARG A 186 -5.98 27.70 7.26
CA ARG A 186 -4.88 28.64 7.00
C ARG A 186 -5.29 29.80 6.08
N PHE A 187 -6.21 29.57 5.14
CA PHE A 187 -6.75 30.62 4.28
C PHE A 187 -7.86 31.44 4.93
N ARG A 188 -8.56 30.89 5.92
CA ARG A 188 -9.62 31.61 6.66
C ARG A 188 -9.06 32.55 7.73
N ASN A 189 -7.85 32.29 8.25
CA ASN A 189 -7.18 33.11 9.26
C ASN A 189 -5.76 33.48 8.79
N PRO A 190 -5.61 34.49 7.91
CA PRO A 190 -4.31 34.92 7.37
C PRO A 190 -3.41 35.61 8.41
#